data_AF-A0AAV1QG71-F1
#
_entry.id   AF-A0AAV1QG71-F1
#
_cell.length_a   1.000
_cell.length_b   1.000
_cell.length_c   1.000
_cell.angle_alpha   90.00
_cell.angle_beta   90.00
_cell.angle_gamma   90.00
#
_symmetry.space_group_name_H-M   'P 1'
#
loop_
_entity.id
_entity.type
_entity.pdbx_description
1 polymer ?
#
loop_
_entity_poly.entity_id
_entity_poly.type
_entity_poly.pdbx_seq_one_letter_code
_entity_poly.pdbx_strand_id
1 'polypeptide(L)'
;MFSSFPPPVCYSLDPVRIHQNSLDPEMSSFLASFKDSKNEASWMEICRRHYSKVMTSKPHDLTGRVLADLLEKVVTHLSSSASDCFFGPAQYKAEEKNVQNAVLSSVEQLGINTCLRYGSFLKLLTDDAASDLTLLMKHMKMFLSNQRVQTSSELTSHQDGYPGHDWLTCTVFLLTAGDVQQSLRLLLSLSSLLTSAFIWPARIHSSVHVPVEAAASGIPPVYWSTAHYVEMLLKDELPLVQSAFRMSGFTPSQMCLHWLTQCFWNYLDWTEICHYVSTCVLMGPDYQVYMCVAVFKHLQPEILQRTQAQELQVFLKEEPIQDFKVSRYLDFMEDLERSYRSIVLSDMKTICSPAE
;
A
#
# COMPACT_ATOMS: atom_id res chain seq x y z
N MET A 1 3.78 13.95 -10.40
CA MET A 1 2.38 14.34 -10.69
C MET A 1 2.26 15.82 -11.09
N PHE A 2 1.52 16.13 -12.16
CA PHE A 2 1.51 17.45 -12.82
C PHE A 2 0.64 18.49 -12.10
N SER A 3 1.13 19.72 -12.03
CA SER A 3 0.45 20.86 -11.38
C SER A 3 -0.74 21.40 -12.18
N SER A 4 -0.77 21.23 -13.50
CA SER A 4 -1.81 21.73 -14.41
C SER A 4 -2.46 20.63 -15.27
N PHE A 5 -3.75 20.78 -15.57
CA PHE A 5 -4.51 19.90 -16.48
C PHE A 5 -4.90 20.67 -17.77
N PRO A 6 -4.84 20.04 -18.96
CA PRO A 6 -4.38 18.67 -19.22
C PRO A 6 -2.86 18.54 -19.00
N PRO A 7 -2.37 17.34 -18.61
CA PRO A 7 -0.93 17.09 -18.57
C PRO A 7 -0.31 17.34 -19.95
N PRO A 8 0.96 17.77 -20.03
CA PRO A 8 1.64 17.96 -21.31
C PRO A 8 1.55 16.70 -22.16
N VAL A 9 1.36 16.84 -23.47
CA VAL A 9 1.08 15.72 -24.40
C VAL A 9 2.18 14.65 -24.37
N CYS A 10 3.43 15.01 -24.07
CA CYS A 10 4.53 14.06 -23.90
C CYS A 10 4.39 13.11 -22.69
N TYR A 11 3.47 13.40 -21.76
CA TYR A 11 3.10 12.56 -20.63
C TYR A 11 1.69 11.93 -20.78
N SER A 12 0.97 12.27 -21.85
CA SER A 12 -0.34 11.70 -22.16
C SER A 12 -0.14 10.36 -22.87
N LEU A 13 0.01 9.29 -22.10
CA LEU A 13 -0.20 7.94 -22.61
C LEU A 13 -1.70 7.75 -22.87
N ASP A 14 -2.06 7.02 -23.93
CA ASP A 14 -3.45 6.60 -24.13
C ASP A 14 -3.92 5.85 -22.88
N PRO A 15 -5.07 6.20 -22.30
CA PRO A 15 -5.53 5.56 -21.07
C PRO A 15 -5.70 4.07 -21.32
N VAL A 16 -4.97 3.24 -20.58
CA VAL A 16 -5.22 1.79 -20.52
C VAL A 16 -6.67 1.62 -20.11
N ARG A 17 -7.48 1.01 -20.97
CA ARG A 17 -8.90 0.75 -20.66
C ARG A 17 -8.96 -0.26 -19.51
N ILE A 18 -9.11 0.24 -18.29
CA ILE A 18 -9.43 -0.61 -17.14
C ILE A 18 -10.85 -1.13 -17.37
N HIS A 19 -10.98 -2.43 -17.57
CA HIS A 19 -12.28 -3.06 -17.69
C HIS A 19 -12.85 -3.28 -16.29
N GLN A 20 -13.57 -2.29 -15.75
CA GLN A 20 -14.28 -2.42 -14.47
C GLN A 20 -15.20 -3.66 -14.40
N ASN A 21 -15.60 -4.19 -15.57
CA ASN A 21 -16.50 -5.33 -15.74
C ASN A 21 -15.80 -6.62 -16.20
N SER A 22 -14.46 -6.70 -16.24
CA SER A 22 -13.80 -8.00 -16.46
C SER A 22 -14.05 -8.86 -15.23
N LEU A 23 -14.99 -9.80 -15.36
CA LEU A 23 -15.34 -10.74 -14.31
C LEU A 23 -14.52 -12.00 -14.54
N ASP A 24 -13.64 -12.35 -13.59
CA ASP A 24 -13.19 -13.73 -13.48
C ASP A 24 -14.34 -14.52 -12.82
N PRO A 25 -15.07 -15.38 -13.56
CA PRO A 25 -16.26 -16.04 -13.04
C PRO A 25 -15.92 -17.05 -11.93
N GLU A 26 -14.71 -17.61 -11.92
CA GLU A 26 -14.24 -18.55 -10.89
C GLU A 26 -14.05 -17.83 -9.56
N MET A 27 -13.29 -16.72 -9.56
CA MET A 27 -13.06 -15.88 -8.38
C MET A 27 -14.35 -15.22 -7.90
N SER A 28 -15.17 -14.65 -8.79
CA SER A 28 -16.46 -14.06 -8.40
C SER A 28 -17.39 -15.09 -7.76
N SER A 29 -17.46 -16.32 -8.31
CA SER A 29 -18.23 -17.42 -7.74
C SER A 29 -17.69 -17.86 -6.37
N PHE A 30 -16.37 -18.00 -6.24
CA PHE A 30 -15.72 -18.31 -4.98
C PHE A 30 -16.02 -17.24 -3.92
N LEU A 31 -15.88 -15.97 -4.27
CA LEU A 31 -16.20 -14.87 -3.38
C LEU A 31 -17.68 -14.85 -3.00
N ALA A 32 -18.60 -15.21 -3.90
CA ALA A 32 -20.03 -15.32 -3.60
C ALA A 32 -20.35 -16.50 -2.65
N SER A 33 -19.50 -17.53 -2.64
CA SER A 33 -19.63 -18.68 -1.75
C SER A 33 -19.18 -18.40 -0.30
N PHE A 34 -18.57 -17.23 -0.06
CA PHE A 34 -18.16 -16.79 1.27
C PHE A 34 -19.38 -16.75 2.21
N LYS A 35 -19.31 -17.54 3.28
CA LYS A 35 -20.26 -17.54 4.39
C LYS A 35 -19.48 -17.21 5.64
N ASP A 36 -20.00 -16.31 6.48
CA ASP A 36 -19.40 -15.87 7.76
C ASP A 36 -19.28 -16.99 8.83
N SER A 37 -19.18 -18.27 8.45
CA SER A 37 -19.27 -19.41 9.36
C SER A 37 -18.02 -20.30 9.36
N LYS A 38 -17.29 -20.26 10.49
CA LYS A 38 -16.55 -21.33 11.23
C LYS A 38 -15.57 -22.28 10.53
N ASN A 39 -15.48 -22.35 9.20
CA ASN A 39 -14.43 -23.13 8.52
C ASN A 39 -13.30 -22.18 8.04
N GLU A 40 -12.79 -21.40 9.00
CA GLU A 40 -12.14 -20.10 8.76
C GLU A 40 -10.70 -20.19 8.24
N ALA A 41 -9.93 -21.19 8.66
CA ALA A 41 -8.53 -21.33 8.25
C ALA A 41 -8.37 -21.87 6.82
N SER A 42 -9.27 -22.76 6.37
CA SER A 42 -9.18 -23.34 5.03
C SER A 42 -9.59 -22.35 3.94
N TRP A 43 -10.47 -21.39 4.25
CA TRP A 43 -10.94 -20.40 3.28
C TRP A 43 -9.81 -19.48 2.82
N MET A 44 -9.01 -18.93 3.74
CA MET A 44 -7.87 -18.07 3.37
C MET A 44 -6.84 -18.80 2.52
N GLU A 45 -6.54 -20.06 2.86
CA GLU A 45 -5.59 -20.88 2.10
C GLU A 45 -6.11 -21.17 0.68
N ILE A 46 -7.41 -21.41 0.53
CA ILE A 46 -8.05 -21.57 -0.78
C ILE A 46 -8.02 -20.23 -1.54
N CYS A 47 -8.33 -19.12 -0.87
CA CYS A 47 -8.33 -17.78 -1.45
C CYS A 47 -6.95 -17.39 -1.99
N ARG A 48 -5.88 -17.59 -1.21
CA ARG A 48 -4.48 -17.36 -1.64
C ARG A 48 -4.12 -18.21 -2.85
N ARG A 49 -4.47 -19.50 -2.85
CA ARG A 49 -4.22 -20.39 -4.00
C ARG A 49 -4.97 -19.95 -5.27
N HIS A 50 -6.22 -19.53 -5.15
CA HIS A 50 -6.96 -18.98 -6.29
C HIS A 50 -6.36 -17.66 -6.77
N TYR A 51 -5.96 -16.78 -5.84
CA TYR A 51 -5.29 -15.53 -6.18
C TYR A 51 -4.00 -15.79 -6.96
N SER A 52 -3.09 -16.64 -6.45
CA SER A 52 -1.86 -16.99 -7.16
C SER A 52 -2.14 -17.61 -8.53
N LYS A 53 -3.08 -18.55 -8.62
CA LYS A 53 -3.48 -19.18 -9.89
C LYS A 53 -3.96 -18.14 -10.92
N VAL A 54 -4.83 -17.20 -10.53
CA VAL A 54 -5.35 -16.16 -11.43
C VAL A 54 -4.24 -15.18 -11.82
N MET A 55 -3.41 -14.77 -10.86
CA MET A 55 -2.28 -13.87 -11.13
C MET A 55 -1.29 -14.46 -12.13
N THR A 56 -0.97 -15.75 -12.04
CA THR A 56 -0.02 -16.40 -12.96
C THR A 56 -0.63 -16.72 -14.32
N SER A 57 -1.94 -17.02 -14.40
CA SER A 57 -2.57 -17.44 -15.65
C SER A 57 -3.27 -16.32 -16.43
N LYS A 58 -4.00 -15.43 -15.73
CA LYS A 58 -4.83 -14.37 -16.31
C LYS A 58 -4.88 -13.13 -15.39
N PRO A 59 -3.75 -12.44 -15.20
CA PRO A 59 -3.68 -11.31 -14.27
C PRO A 59 -4.58 -10.12 -14.69
N HIS A 60 -4.90 -10.00 -15.97
CA HIS A 60 -5.79 -8.95 -16.49
C HIS A 60 -7.25 -9.12 -16.05
N ASP A 61 -7.66 -10.33 -15.65
CA ASP A 61 -9.03 -10.59 -15.20
C ASP A 61 -9.23 -10.12 -13.73
N LEU A 62 -8.14 -9.94 -12.98
CA LEU A 62 -8.15 -9.51 -11.59
C LEU A 62 -7.98 -7.99 -11.49
N THR A 63 -8.99 -7.24 -11.95
CA THR A 63 -8.97 -5.77 -11.92
C THR A 63 -10.31 -5.18 -11.48
N GLY A 64 -10.31 -3.89 -11.13
CA GLY A 64 -11.53 -3.14 -10.81
C GLY A 64 -12.35 -3.76 -9.69
N ARG A 65 -13.64 -4.01 -9.95
CA ARG A 65 -14.61 -4.43 -8.93
C ARG A 65 -14.29 -5.80 -8.32
N VAL A 66 -13.80 -6.75 -9.11
CA VAL A 66 -13.43 -8.09 -8.60
C VAL A 66 -12.37 -7.98 -7.52
N LEU A 67 -11.40 -7.08 -7.72
CA LEU A 67 -10.33 -6.86 -6.75
C LEU A 67 -10.81 -6.13 -5.50
N ALA A 68 -11.70 -5.14 -5.67
CA ALA A 68 -12.33 -4.46 -4.55
C ALA A 68 -13.14 -5.43 -3.67
N ASP A 69 -13.96 -6.27 -4.28
CA ASP A 69 -14.76 -7.29 -3.60
C ASP A 69 -13.88 -8.35 -2.92
N LEU A 70 -12.77 -8.74 -3.56
CA LEU A 70 -11.77 -9.64 -2.99
C LEU A 70 -11.15 -9.03 -1.73
N LEU A 71 -10.69 -7.79 -1.81
CA LEU A 71 -10.10 -7.06 -0.68
C LEU A 71 -11.10 -6.90 0.46
N GLU A 72 -12.34 -6.51 0.18
CA GLU A 72 -13.39 -6.36 1.21
C GLU A 72 -13.64 -7.67 1.94
N LYS A 73 -13.77 -8.79 1.23
CA LYS A 73 -14.02 -10.10 1.84
C LYS A 73 -12.83 -10.61 2.62
N VAL A 74 -11.61 -10.49 2.08
CA VAL A 74 -10.39 -10.93 2.77
C VAL A 74 -10.17 -10.11 4.04
N VAL A 75 -10.28 -8.78 3.97
CA VAL A 75 -10.10 -7.93 5.14
C VAL A 75 -11.19 -8.19 6.17
N THR A 76 -12.44 -8.36 5.75
CA THR A 76 -13.55 -8.71 6.66
C THR A 76 -13.27 -10.03 7.38
N HIS A 77 -12.87 -11.08 6.64
CA HIS A 77 -12.51 -12.38 7.18
C HIS A 77 -11.36 -12.31 8.19
N LEU A 78 -10.28 -11.60 7.87
CA LEU A 78 -9.12 -11.48 8.74
C LEU A 78 -9.43 -10.61 9.98
N SER A 79 -10.30 -9.60 9.85
CA SER A 79 -10.67 -8.71 10.95
C SER A 79 -11.75 -9.27 11.89
N SER A 80 -12.46 -10.33 11.48
CA SER A 80 -13.46 -10.99 12.33
C SER A 80 -12.85 -12.06 13.23
N SER A 81 -11.71 -12.62 12.83
CA SER A 81 -10.94 -13.60 13.59
C SER A 81 -10.02 -12.92 14.61
N ALA A 82 -10.23 -13.21 15.90
CA ALA A 82 -9.41 -12.63 16.97
C ALA A 82 -7.94 -13.07 16.91
N SER A 83 -7.62 -14.20 16.28
CA SER A 83 -6.24 -14.66 16.09
C SER A 83 -5.51 -13.96 14.95
N ASP A 84 -6.26 -13.41 13.99
CA ASP A 84 -5.71 -12.73 12.81
C ASP A 84 -5.66 -11.20 12.99
N CYS A 85 -6.49 -10.66 13.89
CA CYS A 85 -6.37 -9.29 14.35
C CYS A 85 -5.06 -9.07 15.12
N PHE A 86 -4.25 -8.13 14.63
CA PHE A 86 -3.00 -7.75 15.29
C PHE A 86 -3.18 -6.53 16.20
N PHE A 87 -4.02 -5.58 15.78
CA PHE A 87 -4.41 -4.42 16.57
C PHE A 87 -5.82 -4.60 17.10
N GLY A 88 -6.11 -3.95 18.24
CA GLY A 88 -7.47 -3.93 18.78
C GLY A 88 -8.48 -3.39 17.75
N PRO A 89 -9.75 -3.84 17.80
CA PRO A 89 -10.76 -3.44 16.84
C PRO A 89 -10.91 -1.92 16.80
N ALA A 90 -11.09 -1.37 15.60
CA ALA A 90 -11.26 0.06 15.39
C ALA A 90 -12.49 0.59 16.14
N GLN A 91 -12.27 1.27 17.26
CA GLN A 91 -13.34 1.95 17.99
C GLN A 91 -13.58 3.32 17.36
N TYR A 92 -14.26 3.34 16.22
CA TYR A 92 -14.61 4.58 15.53
C TYR A 92 -16.10 4.88 15.66
N LYS A 93 -16.43 5.90 16.47
CA LYS A 93 -17.76 6.52 16.55
C LYS A 93 -17.58 8.01 16.36
N ALA A 94 -17.65 8.47 15.12
CA ALA A 94 -17.62 9.91 14.85
C ALA A 94 -19.04 10.46 14.70
N GLU A 95 -19.33 11.50 15.46
CA GLU A 95 -20.53 12.31 15.24
C GLU A 95 -20.39 13.06 13.91
N GLU A 96 -21.40 12.99 13.05
CA GLU A 96 -21.37 13.60 11.70
C GLU A 96 -20.99 15.08 11.73
N LYS A 97 -21.43 15.82 12.75
CA LYS A 97 -21.10 17.24 12.94
C LYS A 97 -19.60 17.47 13.11
N ASN A 98 -18.91 16.61 13.86
CA ASN A 98 -17.47 16.75 14.10
C ASN A 98 -16.68 16.43 12.83
N VAL A 99 -17.12 15.44 12.06
CA VAL A 99 -16.52 15.10 10.75
C VAL A 99 -16.66 16.27 9.80
N GLN A 100 -17.86 16.87 9.67
CA GLN A 100 -18.08 17.99 8.76
C GLN A 100 -17.21 19.20 9.09
N ASN A 101 -17.01 19.48 10.39
CA ASN A 101 -16.20 20.59 10.89
C ASN A 101 -14.68 20.36 10.79
N ALA A 102 -14.23 19.13 10.53
CA ALA A 102 -12.81 18.84 10.41
C ALA A 102 -12.18 19.62 9.23
N VAL A 103 -11.09 20.33 9.51
CA VAL A 103 -10.36 21.12 8.52
C VAL A 103 -9.20 20.28 7.97
N LEU A 104 -9.13 20.18 6.65
CA LEU A 104 -8.02 19.55 5.94
C LEU A 104 -6.96 20.59 5.61
N SER A 105 -5.69 20.21 5.75
CA SER A 105 -4.52 21.01 5.40
C SER A 105 -4.41 21.23 3.88
N SER A 106 -3.58 22.19 3.48
CA SER A 106 -3.30 22.44 2.06
C SER A 106 -2.69 21.22 1.35
N VAL A 107 -1.84 20.46 2.05
CA VAL A 107 -1.24 19.21 1.52
C VAL A 107 -2.31 18.14 1.31
N GLU A 108 -3.23 17.98 2.26
CA GLU A 108 -4.36 17.05 2.13
C GLU A 108 -5.26 17.44 0.94
N GLN A 109 -5.57 18.72 0.79
CA GLN A 109 -6.36 19.24 -0.33
C GLN A 109 -5.66 19.04 -1.68
N LEU A 110 -4.35 19.24 -1.74
CA LEU A 110 -3.57 18.98 -2.95
C LEU A 110 -3.59 17.49 -3.32
N GLY A 111 -3.43 16.61 -2.33
CA GLY A 111 -3.52 15.16 -2.52
C GLY A 111 -4.90 14.71 -3.03
N ILE A 112 -5.99 15.25 -2.44
CA ILE A 112 -7.36 15.01 -2.90
C ILE A 112 -7.52 15.41 -4.37
N ASN A 113 -7.13 16.64 -4.73
CA ASN A 113 -7.21 17.12 -6.11
C ASN A 113 -6.41 16.23 -7.08
N THR A 114 -5.27 15.74 -6.63
CA THR A 114 -4.41 14.85 -7.41
C THR A 114 -5.07 13.49 -7.62
N CYS A 115 -5.63 12.90 -6.56
CA CYS A 115 -6.39 11.65 -6.64
C CYS A 115 -7.60 11.78 -7.56
N LEU A 116 -8.37 12.87 -7.46
CA LEU A 116 -9.53 13.11 -8.32
C LEU A 116 -9.13 13.20 -9.80
N ARG A 117 -8.09 13.97 -10.12
CA ARG A 117 -7.57 14.08 -11.51
C ARG A 117 -7.17 12.71 -12.06
N TYR A 118 -6.46 11.92 -11.25
CA TYR A 118 -6.03 10.59 -11.67
C TYR A 118 -7.22 9.63 -11.81
N GLY A 119 -8.14 9.60 -10.85
CA GLY A 119 -9.36 8.78 -10.91
C GLY A 119 -10.26 9.13 -12.09
N SER A 120 -10.39 10.42 -12.44
CA SER A 120 -11.09 10.88 -13.65
C SER A 120 -10.37 10.44 -14.92
N PHE A 121 -9.03 10.52 -14.97
CA PHE A 121 -8.24 10.01 -16.10
C PHE A 121 -8.45 8.51 -16.31
N LEU A 122 -8.49 7.73 -15.23
CA LEU A 122 -8.77 6.30 -15.23
C LEU A 122 -10.25 5.96 -15.46
N LYS A 123 -11.14 6.96 -15.47
CA LYS A 123 -12.61 6.82 -15.58
C LYS A 123 -13.21 5.95 -14.46
N LEU A 124 -12.66 6.07 -13.25
CA LEU A 124 -13.13 5.33 -12.07
C LEU A 124 -14.14 6.13 -11.23
N LEU A 125 -14.16 7.45 -11.39
CA LEU A 125 -14.90 8.37 -10.53
C LEU A 125 -16.05 9.07 -11.27
N THR A 126 -17.10 9.37 -10.52
CA THR A 126 -18.26 10.20 -10.93
C THR A 126 -18.05 11.66 -10.52
N ASP A 127 -18.97 12.53 -10.94
CA ASP A 127 -18.88 13.98 -10.67
C ASP A 127 -18.92 14.34 -9.17
N ASP A 128 -19.57 13.53 -8.34
CA ASP A 128 -19.69 13.74 -6.88
C ASP A 128 -18.46 13.27 -6.08
N ALA A 129 -17.46 12.67 -6.74
CA ALA A 129 -16.31 12.06 -6.07
C ALA A 129 -15.49 13.04 -5.23
N ALA A 130 -15.54 14.35 -5.52
CA ALA A 130 -14.80 15.37 -4.79
C ALA A 130 -15.31 15.56 -3.36
N SER A 131 -16.62 15.66 -3.18
CA SER A 131 -17.24 15.75 -1.84
C SER A 131 -17.04 14.45 -1.07
N ASP A 132 -17.14 13.32 -1.77
CA ASP A 132 -17.04 11.98 -1.22
C ASP A 132 -15.63 11.67 -0.70
N LEU A 133 -14.59 11.93 -1.50
CA LEU A 133 -13.20 11.78 -1.06
C LEU A 133 -12.86 12.75 0.08
N THR A 134 -13.37 13.98 0.01
CA THR A 134 -13.17 14.97 1.10
C THR A 134 -13.79 14.47 2.40
N LEU A 135 -14.99 13.91 2.35
CA LEU A 135 -15.66 13.33 3.50
C LEU A 135 -14.87 12.14 4.06
N LEU A 136 -14.44 11.22 3.19
CA LEU A 136 -13.62 10.07 3.59
C LEU A 136 -12.32 10.50 4.29
N MET A 137 -11.61 11.47 3.71
CA MET A 137 -10.38 12.02 4.29
C MET A 137 -10.62 12.64 5.68
N LYS A 138 -11.75 13.30 5.89
CA LYS A 138 -12.14 13.83 7.22
C LYS A 138 -12.40 12.71 8.22
N HIS A 139 -13.09 11.64 7.81
CA HIS A 139 -13.28 10.47 8.67
C HIS A 139 -11.93 9.83 9.05
N MET A 140 -11.04 9.63 8.09
CA MET A 140 -9.71 9.07 8.34
C MET A 140 -8.87 9.97 9.23
N LYS A 141 -8.88 11.28 9.01
CA LYS A 141 -8.16 12.23 9.87
C LYS A 141 -8.58 12.12 11.33
N MET A 142 -9.89 12.08 11.60
CA MET A 142 -10.42 11.90 12.95
C MET A 142 -10.09 10.54 13.55
N PHE A 143 -10.26 9.48 12.77
CA PHE A 143 -9.94 8.12 13.20
C PHE A 143 -8.46 8.00 13.61
N LEU A 144 -7.55 8.44 12.73
CA LEU A 144 -6.11 8.36 12.96
C LEU A 144 -5.65 9.29 14.09
N SER A 145 -6.27 10.47 14.26
CA SER A 145 -5.93 11.36 15.38
C SER A 145 -6.22 10.73 16.75
N ASN A 146 -7.25 9.88 16.85
CA ASN A 146 -7.57 9.17 18.10
C ASN A 146 -6.54 8.09 18.44
N GLN A 147 -5.73 7.67 17.47
CA GLN A 147 -4.71 6.64 17.62
C GLN A 147 -3.30 7.22 17.75
N ARG A 148 -3.14 8.54 17.93
CA ARG A 148 -1.85 9.20 18.07
C ARG A 148 -1.46 9.43 19.52
N VAL A 149 -0.17 9.29 19.80
CA VAL A 149 0.42 9.69 21.07
C VAL A 149 0.55 11.22 21.08
N GLN A 150 -0.01 11.86 22.11
CA GLN A 150 0.29 13.27 22.38
C GLN A 150 1.70 13.34 22.99
N THR A 151 2.67 13.73 22.18
CA THR A 151 4.04 13.96 22.66
C THR A 151 4.27 15.44 22.86
N SER A 152 4.89 15.83 23.99
CA SER A 152 5.28 17.22 24.28
C SER A 152 6.54 17.65 23.51
N SER A 153 6.77 17.07 22.33
CA SER A 153 7.99 17.30 21.56
C SER A 153 7.98 18.71 20.95
N GLU A 154 9.09 19.42 21.06
CA GLU A 154 9.28 20.75 20.47
C GLU A 154 9.50 20.69 18.93
N LEU A 155 9.66 19.48 18.36
CA LEU A 155 9.85 19.28 16.93
C LEU A 155 8.52 19.50 16.17
N THR A 156 8.54 20.42 15.20
CA THR A 156 7.36 20.81 14.40
C THR A 156 6.71 19.66 13.63
N SER A 157 7.46 18.62 13.24
CA SER A 157 6.93 17.39 12.62
C SER A 157 6.05 16.55 13.55
N HIS A 158 6.01 16.87 14.85
CA HIS A 158 5.21 16.18 15.87
C HIS A 158 4.03 17.02 16.39
N GLN A 159 4.00 18.32 16.09
CA GLN A 159 2.93 19.20 16.54
C GLN A 159 1.68 19.08 15.65
N ASP A 160 1.89 18.86 14.35
CA ASP A 160 0.83 18.83 13.34
C ASP A 160 0.83 17.52 12.56
N GLY A 161 -0.14 16.65 12.83
CA GLY A 161 -0.61 15.70 11.83
C GLY A 161 0.38 14.60 11.40
N TYR A 162 0.02 13.90 10.33
CA TYR A 162 1.01 13.19 9.51
C TYR A 162 1.50 14.20 8.47
N PRO A 163 2.82 14.36 8.24
CA PRO A 163 3.34 15.41 7.36
C PRO A 163 3.06 15.18 5.87
N GLY A 164 2.74 13.95 5.46
CA GLY A 164 2.42 13.60 4.09
C GLY A 164 0.92 13.55 3.78
N HIS A 165 0.60 13.15 2.55
CA HIS A 165 -0.77 12.82 2.17
C HIS A 165 -1.06 11.33 2.37
N ASP A 166 -2.29 10.99 2.76
CA ASP A 166 -2.71 9.60 2.93
C ASP A 166 -3.05 8.95 1.59
N TRP A 167 -2.00 8.49 0.89
CA TRP A 167 -2.12 7.84 -0.40
C TRP A 167 -2.88 6.52 -0.35
N LEU A 168 -2.82 5.77 0.76
CA LEU A 168 -3.54 4.50 0.85
C LEU A 168 -5.06 4.73 0.90
N THR A 169 -5.52 5.74 1.64
CA THR A 169 -6.94 6.12 1.64
C THR A 169 -7.41 6.48 0.24
N CYS A 170 -6.62 7.22 -0.54
CA CYS A 170 -6.92 7.51 -1.95
C CYS A 170 -6.92 6.24 -2.82
N THR A 171 -5.96 5.34 -2.63
CA THR A 171 -5.90 4.06 -3.36
C THR A 171 -7.16 3.23 -3.08
N VAL A 172 -7.58 3.13 -1.82
CA VAL A 172 -8.81 2.40 -1.44
C VAL A 172 -10.04 3.06 -2.04
N PHE A 173 -10.14 4.39 -2.02
CA PHE A 173 -11.24 5.12 -2.64
C PHE A 173 -11.39 4.85 -4.13
N LEU A 174 -10.28 4.87 -4.87
CA LEU A 174 -10.28 4.54 -6.30
C LEU A 174 -10.56 3.05 -6.55
N LEU A 175 -10.05 2.15 -5.72
CA LEU A 175 -10.32 0.72 -5.78
C LEU A 175 -11.82 0.42 -5.64
N THR A 176 -12.51 1.08 -4.71
CA THR A 176 -13.96 0.94 -4.50
C THR A 176 -14.79 1.85 -5.42
N ALA A 177 -14.21 2.32 -6.53
CA ALA A 177 -14.88 3.16 -7.52
C ALA A 177 -15.59 4.40 -6.94
N GLY A 178 -15.02 5.00 -5.89
CA GLY A 178 -15.54 6.18 -5.23
C GLY A 178 -16.59 5.93 -4.14
N ASP A 179 -16.92 4.68 -3.79
CA ASP A 179 -17.86 4.40 -2.70
C ASP A 179 -17.24 4.71 -1.33
N VAL A 180 -17.70 5.81 -0.71
CA VAL A 180 -17.24 6.29 0.60
C VAL A 180 -17.46 5.27 1.71
N GLN A 181 -18.63 4.63 1.72
CA GLN A 181 -19.01 3.72 2.80
C GLN A 181 -18.22 2.43 2.73
N GLN A 182 -18.07 1.88 1.53
CA GLN A 182 -17.24 0.70 1.27
C GLN A 182 -15.77 1.00 1.62
N SER A 183 -15.24 2.13 1.16
CA SER A 183 -13.89 2.59 1.51
C SER A 183 -13.67 2.71 3.01
N LEU A 184 -14.59 3.38 3.71
CA LEU A 184 -14.50 3.59 5.15
C LEU A 184 -14.50 2.26 5.90
N ARG A 185 -15.42 1.35 5.58
CA ARG A 185 -15.47 0.02 6.20
C ARG A 185 -14.18 -0.76 5.94
N LEU A 186 -13.70 -0.76 4.70
CA LEU A 186 -12.47 -1.47 4.33
C LEU A 186 -11.26 -0.93 5.10
N LEU A 187 -11.08 0.39 5.17
CA LEU A 187 -9.97 1.03 5.89
C LEU A 187 -10.04 0.76 7.40
N LEU A 188 -11.23 0.87 8.01
CA LEU A 188 -11.41 0.59 9.43
C LEU A 188 -11.11 -0.88 9.75
N SER A 189 -11.60 -1.83 8.97
CA SER A 189 -11.30 -3.25 9.16
C SER A 189 -9.83 -3.56 8.88
N LEU A 190 -9.24 -2.98 7.84
CA LEU A 190 -7.82 -3.13 7.50
C LEU A 190 -6.92 -2.65 8.64
N SER A 191 -7.33 -1.60 9.35
CA SER A 191 -6.58 -1.04 10.48
C SER A 191 -6.39 -2.01 11.65
N SER A 192 -7.16 -3.10 11.73
CA SER A 192 -6.96 -4.18 12.72
C SER A 192 -5.83 -5.14 12.34
N LEU A 193 -5.43 -5.17 11.07
CA LEU A 193 -4.47 -6.13 10.52
C LEU A 193 -3.03 -5.60 10.61
N LEU A 194 -2.07 -6.51 10.81
CA LEU A 194 -0.64 -6.17 10.83
C LEU A 194 -0.19 -5.48 9.54
N THR A 195 -0.71 -5.91 8.38
CA THR A 195 -0.40 -5.31 7.07
C THR A 195 -0.60 -3.80 7.05
N SER A 196 -1.62 -3.28 7.74
CA SER A 196 -1.87 -1.83 7.81
C SER A 196 -0.72 -1.04 8.45
N ALA A 197 0.09 -1.64 9.32
CA ALA A 197 1.25 -0.95 9.90
C ALA A 197 2.36 -0.64 8.90
N PHE A 198 2.39 -1.39 7.78
CA PHE A 198 3.44 -1.32 6.78
C PHE A 198 2.98 -0.60 5.51
N ILE A 199 1.81 -0.96 4.98
CA ILE A 199 1.29 -0.36 3.74
C ILE A 199 0.62 1.00 3.95
N TRP A 200 0.34 1.39 5.22
CA TRP A 200 -0.35 2.62 5.58
C TRP A 200 0.49 3.54 6.48
N PRO A 201 1.49 4.27 5.92
CA PRO A 201 2.37 5.14 6.70
C PRO A 201 1.63 6.18 7.55
N ALA A 202 0.54 6.76 7.03
CA ALA A 202 -0.25 7.77 7.74
C ALA A 202 -0.88 7.23 9.04
N ARG A 203 -1.22 5.93 9.07
CA ARG A 203 -1.81 5.27 10.23
C ARG A 203 -0.81 5.07 11.36
N ILE A 204 0.39 4.62 11.02
CA ILE A 204 1.37 4.21 12.02
C ILE A 204 2.21 5.40 12.53
N HIS A 205 2.17 6.53 11.83
CA HIS A 205 2.87 7.74 12.23
C HIS A 205 2.41 8.25 13.60
N SER A 206 3.36 8.33 14.54
CA SER A 206 3.14 8.76 15.93
C SER A 206 2.02 7.97 16.63
N SER A 207 1.81 6.71 16.24
CA SER A 207 0.70 5.89 16.71
C SER A 207 0.94 5.34 18.12
N VAL A 208 -0.12 5.16 18.91
CA VAL A 208 -0.09 4.43 20.19
C VAL A 208 0.30 2.96 20.05
N HIS A 209 0.31 2.45 18.82
CA HIS A 209 0.60 1.07 18.49
C HIS A 209 2.10 0.77 18.28
N VAL A 210 2.96 1.78 18.28
CA VAL A 210 4.42 1.61 18.21
C VAL A 210 5.06 2.02 19.54
N PRO A 211 6.29 1.54 19.84
CA PRO A 211 7.03 1.97 21.02
C PRO A 211 7.13 3.49 21.14
N VAL A 212 7.19 3.99 22.37
CA VAL A 212 7.14 5.44 22.65
C VAL A 212 8.30 6.16 21.96
N GLU A 213 9.48 5.55 21.92
CA GLU A 213 10.68 6.09 21.27
C GLU A 213 10.50 6.17 19.75
N ALA A 214 9.88 5.14 19.16
CA ALA A 214 9.54 5.09 17.74
C ALA A 214 8.49 6.17 17.39
N ALA A 215 7.41 6.27 18.19
CA ALA A 215 6.41 7.33 18.04
C ALA A 215 7.04 8.73 18.17
N ALA A 216 7.94 8.93 19.14
CA ALA A 216 8.58 10.21 19.41
C ALA A 216 9.60 10.62 18.34
N SER A 217 10.23 9.66 17.64
CA SER A 217 11.13 9.93 16.51
C SER A 217 10.40 10.17 15.20
N GLY A 218 9.14 9.72 15.07
CA GLY A 218 8.33 9.86 13.86
C GLY A 218 8.80 8.98 12.69
N ILE A 219 9.84 8.17 12.92
CA ILE A 219 10.33 7.19 11.97
C ILE A 219 9.28 6.05 11.89
N PRO A 220 8.87 5.60 10.69
CA PRO A 220 7.87 4.54 10.56
C PRO A 220 8.52 3.13 10.55
N PRO A 221 7.77 2.05 10.90
CA PRO A 221 8.25 0.67 10.81
C PRO A 221 8.79 0.23 9.46
N VAL A 222 8.31 0.85 8.38
CA VAL A 222 8.82 0.64 7.02
C VAL A 222 10.33 0.93 6.96
N TYR A 223 10.84 1.89 7.73
CA TYR A 223 12.26 2.24 7.75
C TYR A 223 13.14 1.16 8.37
N TRP A 224 12.86 0.76 9.62
CA TRP A 224 13.74 -0.17 10.34
C TRP A 224 13.45 -1.64 10.05
N SER A 225 12.26 -1.98 9.54
CA SER A 225 11.90 -3.37 9.22
C SER A 225 11.91 -3.62 7.72
N THR A 226 11.00 -3.01 6.95
CA THR A 226 10.93 -3.27 5.49
C THR A 226 12.24 -2.92 4.79
N ALA A 227 12.79 -1.72 5.02
CA ALA A 227 13.98 -1.27 4.33
C ALA A 227 15.22 -2.12 4.71
N HIS A 228 15.33 -2.49 5.99
CA HIS A 228 16.36 -3.41 6.48
C HIS A 228 16.33 -4.74 5.73
N TYR A 229 15.16 -5.38 5.65
CA TYR A 229 15.04 -6.68 4.98
C TYR A 229 15.21 -6.60 3.48
N VAL A 230 14.82 -5.49 2.84
CA VAL A 230 15.14 -5.29 1.43
C VAL A 230 16.65 -5.26 1.24
N GLU A 231 17.39 -4.49 2.03
CA GLU A 231 18.86 -4.46 1.93
C GLU A 231 19.52 -5.80 2.24
N MET A 232 18.97 -6.57 3.18
CA MET A 232 19.43 -7.93 3.46
C MET A 232 19.23 -8.83 2.23
N LEU A 233 18.01 -8.89 1.69
CA LEU A 233 17.70 -9.74 0.54
C LEU A 233 18.43 -9.29 -0.71
N LEU A 234 18.67 -8.00 -0.92
CA LEU A 234 19.46 -7.52 -2.06
C LEU A 234 20.92 -7.99 -2.02
N LYS A 235 21.52 -8.13 -0.84
CA LYS A 235 22.88 -8.66 -0.72
C LYS A 235 22.96 -10.11 -1.18
N ASP A 236 21.93 -10.90 -0.88
CA ASP A 236 21.93 -12.33 -1.12
C ASP A 236 21.38 -12.67 -2.52
N GLU A 237 20.24 -12.08 -2.89
CA GLU A 237 19.50 -12.41 -4.12
C GLU A 237 19.92 -11.58 -5.34
N LEU A 238 20.35 -10.32 -5.13
CA LEU A 238 20.66 -9.37 -6.20
C LEU A 238 22.00 -8.62 -5.94
N PRO A 239 23.13 -9.32 -5.75
CA PRO A 239 24.39 -8.71 -5.32
C PRO A 239 24.93 -7.64 -6.29
N LEU A 240 24.59 -7.73 -7.58
CA LEU A 240 24.94 -6.73 -8.59
C LEU A 240 24.18 -5.41 -8.36
N VAL A 241 22.89 -5.49 -8.03
CA VAL A 241 22.08 -4.32 -7.67
C VAL A 241 22.64 -3.70 -6.39
N GLN A 242 22.91 -4.51 -5.36
CA GLN A 242 23.51 -4.02 -4.12
C GLN A 242 24.85 -3.29 -4.36
N SER A 243 25.68 -3.83 -5.25
CA SER A 243 26.96 -3.21 -5.63
C SER A 243 26.77 -1.88 -6.35
N ALA A 244 25.79 -1.79 -7.26
CA ALA A 244 25.45 -0.56 -7.97
C ALA A 244 25.04 0.58 -7.02
N PHE A 245 24.21 0.29 -6.02
CA PHE A 245 23.85 1.25 -4.98
C PHE A 245 25.08 1.71 -4.17
N ARG A 246 25.92 0.76 -3.76
CA ARG A 246 27.16 1.08 -3.04
C ARG A 246 28.08 2.00 -3.84
N MET A 247 28.22 1.75 -5.15
CA MET A 247 29.02 2.59 -6.05
C MET A 247 28.40 3.98 -6.26
N SER A 248 27.08 4.08 -6.23
CA SER A 248 26.35 5.34 -6.42
C SER A 248 26.25 6.19 -5.15
N GLY A 249 26.67 5.67 -3.99
CA GLY A 249 26.76 6.43 -2.74
C GLY A 249 25.43 6.64 -1.99
N PHE A 250 24.42 5.83 -2.27
CA PHE A 250 23.13 5.87 -1.56
C PHE A 250 22.55 4.47 -1.36
N THR A 251 21.58 4.32 -0.46
CA THR A 251 21.06 3.00 -0.08
C THR A 251 19.76 2.63 -0.79
N PRO A 252 19.52 1.35 -1.09
CA PRO A 252 18.23 0.87 -1.61
C PRO A 252 17.05 1.26 -0.72
N SER A 253 17.25 1.27 0.60
CA SER A 253 16.24 1.68 1.58
C SER A 253 15.63 3.05 1.28
N GLN A 254 16.44 4.01 0.87
CA GLN A 254 15.94 5.35 0.52
C GLN A 254 14.95 5.32 -0.65
N MET A 255 15.17 4.42 -1.62
CA MET A 255 14.26 4.27 -2.77
C MET A 255 12.98 3.56 -2.37
N CYS A 256 13.08 2.48 -1.59
CA CYS A 256 11.91 1.79 -1.06
C CYS A 256 11.01 2.73 -0.27
N LEU A 257 11.57 3.54 0.64
CA LEU A 257 10.79 4.53 1.38
C LEU A 257 10.10 5.53 0.46
N HIS A 258 10.81 6.00 -0.57
CA HIS A 258 10.24 6.94 -1.53
C HIS A 258 9.05 6.33 -2.30
N TRP A 259 9.16 5.06 -2.72
CA TRP A 259 8.08 4.36 -3.41
C TRP A 259 6.90 4.03 -2.49
N LEU A 260 7.18 3.48 -1.30
CA LEU A 260 6.18 2.97 -0.36
C LEU A 260 5.39 4.09 0.32
N THR A 261 6.02 5.24 0.63
CA THR A 261 5.32 6.41 1.22
C THR A 261 4.22 6.97 0.34
N GLN A 262 4.24 6.65 -0.96
CA GLN A 262 3.28 7.09 -1.95
C GLN A 262 2.45 5.94 -2.51
N CYS A 263 2.49 4.74 -1.91
CA CYS A 263 1.81 3.56 -2.41
C CYS A 263 2.09 3.32 -3.91
N PHE A 264 3.33 3.61 -4.36
CA PHE A 264 3.79 3.54 -5.75
C PHE A 264 3.07 4.44 -6.79
N TRP A 265 2.27 5.43 -6.38
CA TRP A 265 1.45 6.27 -7.28
C TRP A 265 2.22 6.95 -8.43
N ASN A 266 3.48 7.33 -8.21
CA ASN A 266 4.31 7.97 -9.26
C ASN A 266 5.08 6.96 -10.14
N TYR A 267 5.03 5.67 -9.82
CA TYR A 267 5.97 4.68 -10.35
C TYR A 267 5.32 3.52 -11.08
N LEU A 268 4.17 3.05 -10.59
CA LEU A 268 3.50 1.88 -11.13
C LEU A 268 2.19 2.25 -11.81
N ASP A 269 1.81 1.46 -12.82
CA ASP A 269 0.48 1.52 -13.40
C ASP A 269 -0.58 1.25 -12.33
N TRP A 270 -1.78 1.82 -12.50
CA TRP A 270 -2.90 1.63 -11.57
C TRP A 270 -3.15 0.16 -11.21
N THR A 271 -3.13 -0.74 -12.21
CA THR A 271 -3.33 -2.18 -12.01
C THR A 271 -2.28 -2.78 -11.08
N GLU A 272 -1.03 -2.34 -11.17
CA GLU A 272 0.04 -2.88 -10.34
C GLU A 272 0.01 -2.29 -8.92
N ILE A 273 -0.43 -1.04 -8.75
CA ILE A 273 -0.72 -0.45 -7.43
C ILE A 273 -1.82 -1.27 -6.73
N CYS A 274 -2.89 -1.57 -7.47
CA CYS A 274 -3.97 -2.43 -7.01
C CYS A 274 -3.45 -3.81 -6.59
N HIS A 275 -2.66 -4.46 -7.45
CA HIS A 275 -2.05 -5.77 -7.15
C HIS A 275 -1.07 -5.72 -5.99
N TYR A 276 -0.32 -4.64 -5.80
CA TYR A 276 0.56 -4.44 -4.65
C TYR A 276 -0.22 -4.47 -3.33
N VAL A 277 -1.30 -3.68 -3.23
CA VAL A 277 -2.14 -3.65 -2.01
C VAL A 277 -2.77 -5.03 -1.76
N SER A 278 -3.35 -5.63 -2.80
CA SER A 278 -3.93 -6.98 -2.69
C SER A 278 -2.92 -8.03 -2.30
N THR A 279 -1.74 -8.04 -2.90
CA THR A 279 -0.68 -9.01 -2.56
C THR A 279 -0.30 -8.89 -1.09
N CYS A 280 -0.07 -7.68 -0.59
CA CYS A 280 0.30 -7.48 0.83
C CYS A 280 -0.83 -7.87 1.81
N VAL A 281 -2.08 -7.63 1.45
CA VAL A 281 -3.24 -8.01 2.28
C VAL A 281 -3.47 -9.51 2.26
N LEU A 282 -3.46 -10.13 1.07
CA LEU A 282 -3.76 -11.54 0.91
C LEU A 282 -2.61 -12.43 1.38
N MET A 283 -1.38 -12.10 1.02
CA MET A 283 -0.23 -12.98 1.22
C MET A 283 0.51 -12.66 2.53
N GLY A 284 0.42 -11.44 3.03
CA GLY A 284 0.98 -11.01 4.31
C GLY A 284 1.86 -9.75 4.20
N PRO A 285 2.17 -9.09 5.33
CA PRO A 285 2.94 -7.84 5.33
C PRO A 285 4.36 -8.00 4.79
N ASP A 286 4.96 -9.19 4.94
CA ASP A 286 6.30 -9.52 4.44
C ASP A 286 6.39 -9.45 2.91
N TYR A 287 5.27 -9.59 2.20
CA TYR A 287 5.25 -9.37 0.75
C TYR A 287 5.54 -7.92 0.36
N GLN A 288 5.43 -6.93 1.26
CA GLN A 288 5.93 -5.58 0.97
C GLN A 288 7.45 -5.59 0.71
N VAL A 289 8.21 -6.40 1.46
CA VAL A 289 9.66 -6.59 1.25
C VAL A 289 9.90 -7.28 -0.09
N TYR A 290 9.22 -8.40 -0.34
CA TYR A 290 9.40 -9.20 -1.56
C TYR A 290 9.02 -8.41 -2.82
N MET A 291 7.99 -7.56 -2.73
CA MET A 291 7.60 -6.63 -3.79
C MET A 291 8.71 -5.64 -4.12
N CYS A 292 9.35 -5.02 -3.11
CA CYS A 292 10.49 -4.14 -3.35
C CYS A 292 11.68 -4.88 -3.98
N VAL A 293 11.99 -6.10 -3.51
CA VAL A 293 13.06 -6.92 -4.09
C VAL A 293 12.73 -7.34 -5.53
N ALA A 294 11.47 -7.66 -5.82
CA ALA A 294 10.99 -7.96 -7.17
C ALA A 294 11.12 -6.75 -8.12
N VAL A 295 10.79 -5.55 -7.65
CA VAL A 295 11.01 -4.31 -8.39
C VAL A 295 12.50 -4.11 -8.70
N PHE A 296 13.39 -4.34 -7.74
CA PHE A 296 14.83 -4.26 -8.00
C PHE A 296 15.34 -5.33 -8.95
N LYS A 297 14.79 -6.56 -8.87
CA LYS A 297 15.10 -7.64 -9.82
C LYS A 297 14.71 -7.24 -11.24
N HIS A 298 13.54 -6.63 -11.38
CA HIS A 298 13.04 -6.12 -12.65
C HIS A 298 13.95 -5.05 -13.24
N LEU A 299 14.29 -4.04 -12.43
CA LEU A 299 15.10 -2.89 -12.83
C LEU A 299 16.60 -3.20 -12.92
N GLN A 300 17.04 -4.43 -12.64
CA GLN A 300 18.47 -4.75 -12.57
C GLN A 300 19.26 -4.33 -13.82
N PRO A 301 18.82 -4.60 -15.07
CA PRO A 301 19.55 -4.18 -16.27
C PRO A 301 19.76 -2.65 -16.33
N GLU A 302 18.70 -1.89 -16.10
CA GLU A 302 18.68 -0.43 -16.11
C GLU A 302 19.50 0.14 -14.97
N ILE A 303 19.41 -0.45 -13.77
CA ILE A 303 20.22 -0.03 -12.62
C ILE A 303 21.70 -0.13 -12.96
N LEU A 304 22.16 -1.24 -13.55
CA LEU A 304 23.55 -1.43 -13.92
C LEU A 304 24.00 -0.44 -15.00
N GLN A 305 23.16 -0.19 -16.00
CA GLN A 305 23.44 0.77 -17.06
C GLN A 305 23.50 2.22 -16.52
N ARG A 306 22.48 2.64 -15.77
CA ARG A 306 22.36 4.00 -15.23
C ARG A 306 23.38 4.30 -14.14
N THR A 307 23.90 3.28 -13.47
CA THR A 307 25.05 3.43 -12.56
C THR A 307 26.29 3.89 -13.30
N GLN A 308 26.57 3.33 -14.49
CA GLN A 308 27.71 3.75 -15.30
C GLN A 308 27.56 5.18 -15.84
N ALA A 309 26.32 5.59 -16.12
CA ALA A 309 25.98 6.94 -16.55
C ALA A 309 25.91 7.96 -15.40
N GLN A 310 26.03 7.55 -14.13
CA GLN A 310 25.85 8.39 -12.94
C GLN A 310 24.44 9.00 -12.83
N GLU A 311 23.44 8.34 -13.42
CA GLU A 311 22.05 8.80 -13.47
C GLU A 311 21.11 7.96 -12.58
N LEU A 312 21.65 6.96 -11.87
CA LEU A 312 20.85 5.99 -11.12
C LEU A 312 19.84 6.63 -10.16
N GLN A 313 20.27 7.66 -9.42
CA GLN A 313 19.41 8.29 -8.42
C GLN A 313 18.24 9.05 -9.06
N VAL A 314 18.49 9.74 -10.18
CA VAL A 314 17.44 10.47 -10.92
C VAL A 314 16.47 9.47 -11.53
N PHE A 315 17.00 8.43 -12.18
CA PHE A 315 16.21 7.33 -12.75
C PHE A 315 15.22 6.74 -11.73
N LEU A 316 15.70 6.31 -10.56
CA LEU A 316 14.85 5.65 -9.56
C LEU A 316 13.86 6.59 -8.83
N LYS A 317 14.08 7.92 -8.89
CA LYS A 317 13.25 8.93 -8.20
C LYS A 317 12.28 9.67 -9.11
N GLU A 318 12.51 9.67 -10.42
CA GLU A 318 11.76 10.53 -11.34
C GLU A 318 11.15 9.76 -12.51
N GLU A 319 11.71 8.61 -12.88
CA GLU A 319 11.18 7.80 -13.97
C GLU A 319 10.17 6.75 -13.48
N PRO A 320 9.09 6.52 -14.24
CA PRO A 320 8.16 5.44 -13.94
C PRO A 320 8.82 4.07 -14.16
N ILE A 321 8.38 3.07 -13.39
CA ILE A 321 8.85 1.69 -13.51
C ILE A 321 8.03 1.03 -14.64
N GLN A 322 8.59 1.09 -15.85
CA GLN A 322 7.93 0.58 -17.05
C GLN A 322 7.87 -0.94 -17.05
N ASP A 323 6.78 -1.53 -17.56
CA ASP A 323 6.62 -2.97 -17.80
C ASP A 323 6.78 -3.91 -16.58
N PHE A 324 6.86 -3.37 -15.37
CA PHE A 324 6.75 -4.17 -14.15
C PHE A 324 5.34 -4.75 -14.05
N LYS A 325 5.26 -6.06 -13.79
CA LYS A 325 4.00 -6.79 -13.59
C LYS A 325 4.13 -7.70 -12.39
N VAL A 326 3.29 -7.49 -11.37
CA VAL A 326 3.32 -8.29 -10.12
C VAL A 326 3.22 -9.78 -10.43
N SER A 327 2.35 -10.15 -11.37
CA SER A 327 2.16 -11.52 -11.84
C SER A 327 3.43 -12.21 -12.32
N ARG A 328 4.33 -11.50 -13.02
CA ARG A 328 5.57 -12.07 -13.56
C ARG A 328 6.59 -12.39 -12.46
N TYR A 329 6.46 -11.75 -11.30
CA TYR A 329 7.37 -11.92 -10.17
C TYR A 329 6.74 -12.68 -9.01
N LEU A 330 5.49 -13.14 -9.13
CA LEU A 330 4.80 -13.82 -8.04
C LEU A 330 5.52 -15.10 -7.62
N ASP A 331 5.89 -15.96 -8.58
CA ASP A 331 6.65 -17.19 -8.30
C ASP A 331 7.98 -16.88 -7.59
N PHE A 332 8.66 -15.80 -8.01
CA PHE A 332 9.89 -15.34 -7.35
C PHE A 332 9.63 -14.86 -5.91
N MET A 333 8.52 -14.16 -5.67
CA MET A 333 8.16 -13.75 -4.30
C MET A 333 7.75 -14.93 -3.42
N GLU A 334 7.11 -15.96 -3.99
CA GLU A 334 6.82 -17.22 -3.29
C GLU A 334 8.11 -17.98 -2.95
N ASP A 335 9.14 -17.93 -3.80
CA ASP A 335 10.48 -18.46 -3.48
C ASP A 335 11.13 -17.72 -2.30
N LEU A 336 11.03 -16.39 -2.29
CA LEU A 336 11.51 -15.57 -1.17
C LEU A 336 10.72 -15.87 0.10
N GLU A 337 9.41 -16.04 0.00
CA GLU A 337 8.58 -16.42 1.13
C GLU A 337 9.07 -17.73 1.76
N ARG A 338 9.27 -18.77 0.96
CA ARG A 338 9.75 -20.08 1.44
C ARG A 338 11.10 -19.99 2.16
N SER A 339 11.95 -19.08 1.72
CA SER A 339 13.32 -18.94 2.21
C SER A 339 13.42 -18.01 3.43
N TYR A 340 12.65 -16.92 3.46
CA TYR A 340 12.87 -15.81 4.39
C TYR A 340 11.68 -15.50 5.31
N ARG A 341 10.47 -16.04 5.06
CA ARG A 341 9.27 -15.71 5.85
C ARG A 341 9.44 -15.97 7.35
N SER A 342 10.12 -17.05 7.72
CA SER A 342 10.38 -17.40 9.12
C SER A 342 11.20 -16.34 9.87
N ILE A 343 11.99 -15.54 9.14
CA ILE A 343 12.80 -14.45 9.67
C ILE A 343 12.02 -13.14 9.54
N VAL A 344 11.68 -12.76 8.31
CA VAL A 344 11.09 -11.46 7.96
C VAL A 344 9.75 -11.25 8.65
N LEU A 345 8.79 -12.18 8.48
CA LEU A 345 7.46 -12.01 9.06
C LEU A 345 7.49 -12.11 10.59
N SER A 346 8.36 -12.96 11.14
CA SER A 346 8.51 -13.10 12.59
C SER A 346 8.97 -11.81 13.23
N ASP A 347 9.96 -11.13 12.64
CA ASP A 347 10.42 -9.82 13.10
C ASP A 347 9.38 -8.72 12.86
N MET A 348 8.71 -8.70 11.71
CA MET A 348 7.63 -7.74 11.44
C MET A 348 6.46 -7.84 12.43
N LYS A 349 6.27 -8.99 13.09
CA LYS A 349 5.29 -9.16 14.18
C LYS A 349 5.73 -8.54 15.51
N THR A 350 7.00 -8.16 15.65
CA THR A 350 7.56 -7.55 16.87
C THR A 350 7.43 -6.03 16.90
N ILE A 351 6.77 -5.39 15.93
CA ILE A 351 6.69 -3.92 15.84
C ILE A 351 6.16 -3.19 17.08
N CYS A 352 5.33 -3.85 17.91
CA CYS A 352 4.81 -3.28 19.16
C CYS A 352 5.80 -3.41 20.33
N SER A 353 6.75 -4.34 20.23
CA SER A 353 7.75 -4.69 21.25
C SER A 353 9.01 -5.20 20.53
N PRO A 354 9.82 -4.30 19.93
CA PRO A 354 11.06 -4.71 19.27
C PRO A 354 11.92 -5.45 20.29
N ALA A 355 12.48 -6.60 19.91
CA ALA A 355 13.33 -7.37 20.80
C ALA A 355 14.52 -6.49 21.26
N GLU A 356 14.75 -6.43 22.58
CA GLU A 356 15.86 -5.68 23.21
C GLU A 356 17.24 -6.12 22.71
#